data_AF-A0A843IR83-F1
#
_entry.id   AF-A0A843IR83-F1
#
_cell.length_a   1.000
_cell.length_b   1.000
_cell.length_c   1.000
_cell.angle_alpha   90.00
_cell.angle_beta   90.00
_cell.angle_gamma   90.00
#
_symmetry.space_group_name_H-M   'P 1'
#
loop_
_entity.id
_entity.type
_entity.pdbx_description
1 polymer ?
#
loop_
_entity_poly.entity_id
_entity_poly.type
_entity_poly.pdbx_seq_one_letter_code
_entity_poly.pdbx_strand_id
1 'polypeptide(L)'
;MSIEVIPVRDLPIFQKGDSFAAEICKKAELQDGDVICLASAVYSKTKGYFRSYDSITPGKKAIEIAEKCGEDPRFIQVVLDDTVDIIQEYPFVLSQVKCGHVGVRAGVDNSNIEIGYIVSLPPDPMKAAEEVREEFKAITGKDIRVIITDTCGRSFRRGQTGVAIGWA
;
A
#
# COMPACT_ATOMS: atom_id res chain seq x y z
N MET A 1 -1.41 -13.01 30.51
CA MET A 1 -1.95 -12.71 29.17
C MET A 1 -0.78 -12.77 28.20
N SER A 2 -0.85 -13.65 27.20
CA SER A 2 0.16 -13.78 26.15
C SER A 2 -0.36 -13.17 24.86
N ILE A 3 0.54 -12.62 24.05
CA ILE A 3 0.26 -12.14 22.69
C ILE A 3 1.15 -12.95 21.76
N GLU A 4 0.56 -13.47 20.69
CA GLU A 4 1.27 -14.20 19.64
C GLU A 4 1.26 -13.40 18.35
N VAL A 5 2.38 -13.39 17.64
CA VAL A 5 2.52 -12.71 16.34
C VAL A 5 3.09 -13.73 15.37
N ILE A 6 2.23 -14.19 14.46
CA ILE A 6 2.52 -15.34 13.60
C ILE A 6 2.52 -14.87 12.14
N PRO A 7 3.61 -15.07 11.38
CA PRO A 7 3.62 -14.76 9.96
C PRO A 7 2.83 -15.82 9.18
N VAL A 8 1.98 -15.39 8.24
CA VAL A 8 1.37 -16.29 7.25
C VAL A 8 2.38 -16.53 6.14
N ARG A 9 2.82 -17.79 6.01
CA ARG A 9 3.88 -18.19 5.08
C ARG A 9 3.31 -18.81 3.81
N ASP A 10 4.15 -18.88 2.78
CA ASP A 10 3.87 -19.58 1.52
C ASP A 10 2.59 -19.10 0.81
N LEU A 11 2.36 -17.79 0.86
CA LEU A 11 1.33 -17.10 0.08
C LEU A 11 1.77 -16.98 -1.38
N PRO A 12 0.81 -17.04 -2.34
CA PRO A 12 1.13 -16.84 -3.74
C PRO A 12 1.53 -15.39 -4.04
N ILE A 13 2.09 -15.18 -5.24
CA ILE A 13 2.20 -13.83 -5.80
C ILE A 13 0.80 -13.40 -6.23
N PHE A 14 0.19 -12.51 -5.47
CA PHE A 14 -1.15 -12.01 -5.73
C PHE A 14 -1.23 -11.22 -7.05
N GLN A 15 -2.27 -11.53 -7.81
CA GLN A 15 -2.65 -10.91 -9.06
C GLN A 15 -4.00 -10.20 -8.93
N LYS A 16 -4.34 -9.39 -9.95
CA LYS A 16 -5.63 -8.69 -9.99
C LYS A 16 -6.78 -9.70 -9.94
N GLY A 17 -7.69 -9.50 -8.99
CA GLY A 17 -8.87 -10.35 -8.78
C GLY A 17 -8.67 -11.47 -7.75
N ASP A 18 -7.45 -11.70 -7.26
CA ASP A 18 -7.21 -12.70 -6.23
C ASP A 18 -7.81 -12.30 -4.88
N SER A 19 -8.27 -13.30 -4.13
CA SER A 19 -8.78 -13.14 -2.76
C SER A 19 -7.66 -13.30 -1.74
N PHE A 20 -7.40 -12.25 -0.97
CA PHE A 20 -6.41 -12.31 0.11
C PHE A 20 -6.89 -13.18 1.26
N ALA A 21 -8.15 -12.99 1.69
CA ALA A 21 -8.70 -13.73 2.81
C ALA A 21 -8.78 -15.24 2.52
N ALA A 22 -9.14 -15.65 1.29
CA ALA A 22 -9.21 -17.06 0.93
C ALA A 22 -7.84 -17.74 0.97
N GLU A 23 -6.77 -17.07 0.52
CA GLU A 23 -5.42 -17.63 0.59
C GLU A 23 -4.91 -17.74 2.03
N ILE A 24 -5.18 -16.75 2.88
CA ILE A 24 -4.82 -16.82 4.30
C ILE A 24 -5.56 -17.94 5.02
N CYS A 25 -6.87 -18.09 4.79
CA CYS A 25 -7.68 -19.11 5.47
C CYS A 25 -7.24 -20.55 5.13
N LYS A 26 -6.53 -20.76 4.02
CA LYS A 26 -5.92 -22.06 3.67
C LYS A 26 -4.64 -22.35 4.45
N LYS A 27 -4.01 -21.32 5.03
CA LYS A 27 -2.65 -21.36 5.58
C LYS A 27 -2.58 -21.07 7.07
N ALA A 28 -3.63 -20.51 7.65
CA ALA A 28 -3.70 -20.13 9.05
C ALA A 28 -5.07 -20.46 9.66
N GLU A 29 -5.06 -20.94 10.90
CA GLU A 29 -6.27 -21.07 11.71
C GLU A 29 -6.52 -19.76 12.46
N LEU A 30 -7.55 -19.03 12.04
CA LEU A 30 -7.93 -17.75 12.65
C LEU A 30 -8.88 -17.96 13.83
N GLN A 31 -8.95 -17.02 14.75
CA GLN A 31 -9.87 -17.00 15.90
C GLN A 31 -10.58 -15.64 16.00
N ASP A 32 -11.71 -15.61 16.70
CA ASP A 32 -12.41 -14.35 16.96
C ASP A 32 -11.49 -13.38 17.73
N GLY A 33 -11.41 -12.15 17.23
CA GLY A 33 -10.54 -11.12 17.81
C GLY A 33 -9.11 -11.09 17.24
N ASP A 34 -8.72 -12.03 16.37
CA ASP A 34 -7.44 -11.96 15.68
C ASP A 34 -7.33 -10.70 14.81
N VAL A 35 -6.10 -10.20 14.66
CA VAL A 35 -5.78 -9.01 13.87
C VAL A 35 -4.88 -9.40 12.70
N ILE A 36 -5.35 -9.15 11.48
CA ILE A 36 -4.60 -9.34 10.25
C ILE A 36 -3.96 -8.01 9.83
N CYS A 37 -2.62 -7.97 9.81
CA CYS A 37 -1.87 -6.87 9.23
C CYS A 37 -1.55 -7.19 7.75
N LEU A 38 -2.06 -6.36 6.84
CA LEU A 38 -1.93 -6.54 5.39
C LEU A 38 -1.15 -5.37 4.77
N ALA A 39 -0.10 -5.68 4.03
CA ALA A 39 0.63 -4.67 3.26
C ALA A 39 -0.25 -4.05 2.16
N SER A 40 -0.27 -2.72 2.09
CA SER A 40 -0.98 -1.88 1.12
C SER A 40 -0.79 -2.38 -0.31
N ALA A 41 0.46 -2.67 -0.70
CA ALA A 41 0.84 -3.08 -2.04
C ALA A 41 0.13 -4.37 -2.50
N VAL A 42 -0.08 -5.32 -1.58
CA VAL A 42 -0.76 -6.58 -1.91
C VAL A 42 -2.24 -6.31 -2.21
N TYR A 43 -2.91 -5.52 -1.37
CA TYR A 43 -4.29 -5.12 -1.62
C TYR A 43 -4.43 -4.32 -2.92
N SER A 44 -3.52 -3.36 -3.15
CA SER A 44 -3.52 -2.57 -4.38
C SER A 44 -3.35 -3.42 -5.62
N LYS A 45 -2.49 -4.45 -5.59
CA LYS A 45 -2.34 -5.39 -6.70
C LYS A 45 -3.64 -6.15 -6.99
N THR A 46 -4.29 -6.72 -5.97
CA THR A 46 -5.52 -7.50 -6.17
C THR A 46 -6.67 -6.62 -6.68
N LYS A 47 -6.73 -5.35 -6.28
CA LYS A 47 -7.75 -4.39 -6.75
C LYS A 47 -7.38 -3.68 -8.05
N GLY A 48 -6.16 -3.84 -8.55
CA GLY A 48 -5.71 -3.25 -9.81
C GLY A 48 -5.31 -1.77 -9.70
N TYR A 49 -4.86 -1.32 -8.54
CA TYR A 49 -4.31 0.03 -8.34
C TYR A 49 -2.84 0.09 -8.74
N PHE A 50 -2.59 -0.22 -10.01
CA PHE A 50 -1.27 -0.12 -10.63
C PHE A 50 -1.35 0.39 -12.06
N ARG A 51 -0.27 0.99 -12.54
CA ARG A 51 -0.14 1.57 -13.88
C ARG A 51 1.14 1.09 -14.53
N SER A 52 1.13 0.93 -15.85
CA SER A 52 2.36 0.66 -16.62
C SER A 52 3.12 1.97 -16.86
N TYR A 53 4.45 1.93 -16.77
CA TYR A 53 5.30 3.07 -17.15
C TYR A 53 5.00 3.57 -18.56
N ASP A 54 4.68 2.68 -19.49
CA ASP A 54 4.44 3.03 -20.90
C ASP A 54 3.14 3.82 -21.12
N SER A 55 2.21 3.75 -20.17
CA SER A 55 0.96 4.51 -20.20
C SER A 55 1.08 5.93 -19.61
N ILE A 56 2.24 6.30 -19.07
CA ILE A 56 2.40 7.54 -18.31
C ILE A 56 3.18 8.57 -19.12
N THR A 57 2.56 9.73 -19.34
CA THR A 57 3.20 10.89 -19.94
C THR A 57 3.51 11.91 -18.85
N PRO A 58 4.79 12.17 -18.52
CA PRO A 58 5.14 13.09 -17.45
C PRO A 58 4.96 14.54 -17.89
N GLY A 59 4.34 15.33 -17.02
CA GLY A 59 4.22 16.78 -17.16
C GLY A 59 5.50 17.51 -16.75
N LYS A 60 5.55 18.80 -17.06
CA LYS A 60 6.71 19.68 -16.77
C LYS A 60 7.18 19.59 -15.31
N LYS A 61 6.23 19.65 -14.37
CA LYS A 61 6.54 19.60 -12.92
C LYS A 61 7.16 18.26 -12.49
N ALA A 62 6.68 17.15 -13.06
CA ALA A 62 7.23 15.84 -12.78
C ALA A 62 8.68 15.73 -13.26
N ILE A 63 8.97 16.25 -14.46
CA ILE A 63 10.32 16.29 -15.02
C ILE A 63 11.26 17.10 -14.12
N GLU A 64 10.86 18.31 -13.71
CA GLU A 64 11.69 19.18 -12.86
C GLU A 64 12.03 18.54 -11.50
N ILE A 65 11.08 17.85 -10.86
CA ILE A 65 11.30 17.16 -9.58
C ILE A 65 12.17 15.92 -9.78
N ALA A 66 11.91 15.15 -10.84
CA ALA A 66 12.64 13.94 -11.17
C ALA A 66 14.13 14.21 -11.41
N GLU A 67 14.46 15.28 -12.14
CA GLU A 67 15.84 15.71 -12.37
C GLU A 67 16.56 16.04 -11.05
N LYS A 68 15.89 16.71 -10.11
CA LYS A 68 16.46 17.06 -8.80
C LYS A 68 16.69 15.84 -7.92
N CYS A 69 15.75 14.89 -7.93
CA CYS A 69 15.79 13.71 -7.05
C CYS A 69 16.55 12.52 -7.65
N GLY A 70 16.84 12.55 -8.95
CA GLY A 70 17.41 11.40 -9.67
C GLY A 70 16.42 10.25 -9.84
N GLU A 71 15.14 10.56 -10.06
CA GLU A 71 14.07 9.58 -10.25
C GLU A 71 13.54 9.57 -11.69
N ASP A 72 12.74 8.58 -12.05
CA ASP A 72 12.05 8.55 -13.35
C ASP A 72 10.90 9.58 -13.35
N PRO A 73 10.80 10.48 -14.34
CA PRO A 73 9.73 11.48 -14.40
C PRO A 73 8.33 10.87 -14.48
N ARG A 74 8.19 9.67 -15.06
CA ARG A 74 6.90 8.94 -15.09
C ARG A 74 6.51 8.46 -13.70
N PHE A 75 7.49 8.04 -12.89
CA PHE A 75 7.24 7.68 -11.49
C PHE A 75 6.77 8.89 -10.69
N ILE A 76 7.48 10.02 -10.83
CA ILE A 76 7.07 11.28 -10.18
C ILE A 76 5.70 11.74 -10.68
N GLN A 77 5.35 11.52 -11.95
CA GLN A 77 4.01 11.87 -12.43
C GLN A 77 2.92 11.11 -11.67
N VAL A 78 3.08 9.82 -11.41
CA VAL A 78 2.13 9.02 -10.59
C VAL A 78 2.07 9.57 -9.17
N VAL A 79 3.22 9.90 -8.57
CA VAL A 79 3.27 10.54 -7.25
C VAL A 79 2.44 11.82 -7.22
N LEU A 80 2.57 12.67 -8.24
CA LEU A 80 1.83 13.92 -8.34
C LEU A 80 0.33 13.70 -8.58
N ASP A 81 -0.04 12.72 -9.40
CA ASP A 81 -1.44 12.38 -9.67
C ASP A 81 -2.19 11.94 -8.38
N ASP A 82 -1.48 11.27 -7.47
CA ASP A 82 -2.03 10.75 -6.22
C ASP A 82 -1.89 11.74 -5.06
N THR A 83 -1.20 12.87 -5.29
CA THR A 83 -0.94 13.92 -4.31
C THR A 83 -2.03 14.98 -4.30
N VAL A 84 -2.44 15.39 -3.11
CA VAL A 84 -3.31 16.57 -2.87
C VAL A 84 -2.47 17.81 -2.58
N ASP A 85 -1.42 17.67 -1.76
CA ASP A 85 -0.52 18.78 -1.42
C ASP A 85 0.93 18.30 -1.32
N ILE A 86 1.86 19.15 -1.77
CA ILE A 86 3.30 18.88 -1.76
C ILE A 86 3.92 19.65 -0.61
N ILE A 87 4.44 18.92 0.37
CA ILE A 87 5.10 19.49 1.55
C ILE A 87 6.59 19.73 1.28
N GLN A 88 7.21 18.82 0.53
CA GLN A 88 8.62 18.91 0.15
C GLN A 88 8.85 18.23 -1.20
N GLU A 89 9.72 18.80 -2.03
CA GLU A 89 10.08 18.23 -3.35
C GLU A 89 11.49 17.63 -3.40
N TYR A 90 12.37 17.95 -2.44
CA TYR A 90 13.77 17.52 -2.41
C TYR A 90 14.25 17.37 -0.95
N PRO A 91 15.08 16.35 -0.59
CA PRO A 91 15.73 15.36 -1.46
C PRO A 91 14.83 14.20 -1.92
N PHE A 92 13.57 14.22 -1.52
CA PHE A 92 12.52 13.31 -1.96
C PHE A 92 11.19 14.05 -1.88
N VAL A 93 10.18 13.55 -2.60
CA VAL A 93 8.83 14.09 -2.53
C VAL A 93 8.16 13.63 -1.24
N LEU A 94 7.77 14.58 -0.38
CA LEU A 94 6.88 14.37 0.76
C LEU A 94 5.55 15.04 0.44
N SER A 95 4.48 14.27 0.46
CA SER A 95 3.17 14.76 0.06
C SER A 95 2.04 14.17 0.89
N GLN A 96 0.91 14.88 0.89
CA GLN A 96 -0.35 14.40 1.43
C GLN A 96 -1.16 13.74 0.31
N VAL A 97 -1.68 12.54 0.57
CA VAL A 97 -2.64 11.86 -0.32
C VAL A 97 -4.08 12.10 0.10
N LYS A 98 -5.04 11.73 -0.75
CA LYS A 98 -6.49 11.98 -0.54
C LYS A 98 -7.03 11.43 0.77
N CYS A 99 -6.55 10.28 1.24
CA CYS A 99 -6.96 9.69 2.52
C CYS A 99 -6.34 10.39 3.75
N GLY A 100 -5.55 11.46 3.55
CA GLY A 100 -4.95 12.26 4.61
C GLY A 100 -3.57 11.77 5.06
N HIS A 101 -3.11 10.61 4.59
CA HIS A 101 -1.77 10.12 4.90
C HIS A 101 -0.70 11.06 4.31
N VAL A 102 0.29 11.40 5.12
CA VAL A 102 1.47 12.17 4.70
C VAL A 102 2.65 11.22 4.64
N GLY A 103 3.15 11.00 3.43
CA GLY A 103 4.15 9.98 3.15
C GLY A 103 5.11 10.40 2.04
N VAL A 104 6.21 9.67 1.95
CA VAL A 104 7.17 9.84 0.86
C VAL A 104 6.57 9.26 -0.42
N ARG A 105 6.74 9.95 -1.55
CA ARG A 105 6.27 9.52 -2.88
C ARG A 105 4.77 9.18 -2.91
N ALA A 106 3.93 9.82 -2.08
CA ALA A 106 2.50 9.49 -1.98
C ALA A 106 2.20 7.99 -1.70
N GLY A 107 3.17 7.24 -1.15
CA GLY A 107 3.09 5.79 -0.97
C GLY A 107 3.12 4.98 -2.28
N VAL A 108 3.50 5.62 -3.40
CA VAL A 108 3.74 4.97 -4.67
C VAL A 108 5.02 4.13 -4.58
N ASP A 109 4.98 2.91 -5.12
CA ASP A 109 6.08 1.95 -5.08
C ASP A 109 6.23 1.21 -6.43
N ASN A 110 7.42 0.69 -6.70
CA ASN A 110 7.75 -0.15 -7.85
C ASN A 110 8.60 -1.39 -7.47
N SER A 111 8.79 -1.66 -6.17
CA SER A 111 9.72 -2.68 -5.67
C SER A 111 9.18 -4.11 -5.71
N ASN A 112 7.88 -4.29 -5.43
CA ASN A 112 7.23 -5.62 -5.32
C ASN A 112 6.16 -5.84 -6.40
N ILE A 113 6.33 -5.19 -7.54
CA ILE A 113 5.46 -5.32 -8.72
C ILE A 113 6.27 -5.77 -9.93
N GLU A 114 5.56 -6.32 -10.91
CA GLU A 114 6.11 -6.70 -12.20
C GLU A 114 6.92 -5.54 -12.81
N ILE A 115 8.08 -5.85 -13.40
CA ILE A 115 8.94 -4.84 -14.05
C ILE A 115 8.10 -4.07 -15.08
N GLY A 116 8.23 -2.75 -15.08
CA GLY A 116 7.45 -1.89 -15.98
C GLY A 116 6.10 -1.44 -15.40
N TYR A 117 5.82 -1.74 -14.13
CA TYR A 117 4.64 -1.25 -13.42
C TYR A 117 4.97 -0.45 -12.16
N ILE A 118 3.98 0.33 -11.74
CA ILE A 118 3.98 1.16 -10.54
C ILE A 118 2.69 0.86 -9.77
N VAL A 119 2.78 0.61 -8.47
CA VAL A 119 1.63 0.44 -7.58
C VAL A 119 1.37 1.73 -6.79
N SER A 120 0.11 2.10 -6.68
CA SER A 120 -0.35 3.22 -5.86
C SER A 120 -1.01 2.69 -4.58
N LEU A 121 -1.09 3.52 -3.55
CA LEU A 121 -1.88 3.19 -2.36
C LEU A 121 -3.36 2.96 -2.70
N PRO A 122 -4.10 2.18 -1.89
CA PRO A 122 -5.55 2.13 -1.98
C PRO A 122 -6.11 3.54 -1.81
N PRO A 123 -7.00 4.03 -2.71
CA PRO A 123 -7.55 5.38 -2.60
C PRO A 123 -8.30 5.63 -1.28
N ASP A 124 -8.91 4.57 -0.74
CA ASP A 124 -9.56 4.56 0.56
C ASP A 124 -9.10 3.31 1.35
N PRO A 125 -8.05 3.45 2.19
CA PRO A 125 -7.54 2.35 2.99
C PRO A 125 -8.48 1.87 4.11
N MET A 126 -9.42 2.70 4.58
CA MET A 126 -10.42 2.29 5.58
C MET A 126 -11.41 1.32 4.93
N LYS A 127 -11.93 1.70 3.76
CA LYS A 127 -12.76 0.82 2.96
C LYS A 127 -12.03 -0.45 2.56
N ALA A 128 -10.74 -0.35 2.22
CA ALA A 128 -9.92 -1.52 1.94
C ALA A 128 -9.86 -2.51 3.12
N ALA A 129 -9.66 -2.00 4.34
CA ALA A 129 -9.67 -2.83 5.54
C ALA A 129 -11.04 -3.48 5.78
N GLU A 130 -12.12 -2.72 5.59
CA GLU A 130 -13.50 -3.21 5.75
C GLU A 130 -13.84 -4.29 4.73
N GLU A 131 -13.48 -4.11 3.46
CA GLU A 131 -13.68 -5.12 2.42
C GLU A 131 -12.97 -6.44 2.74
N VAL A 132 -11.73 -6.37 3.23
CA VAL A 132 -10.97 -7.59 3.62
C VAL A 132 -11.57 -8.23 4.87
N ARG A 133 -12.01 -7.42 5.85
CA ARG A 133 -12.66 -7.91 7.07
C ARG A 133 -13.97 -8.65 6.76
N GLU A 134 -14.80 -8.10 5.90
CA GLU A 134 -16.04 -8.74 5.46
C GLU A 134 -15.77 -10.02 4.66
N GLU A 135 -14.69 -10.05 3.87
CA GLU A 135 -14.26 -11.25 3.17
C GLU A 135 -13.86 -12.38 4.14
N PHE A 136 -13.06 -12.07 5.17
CA PHE A 136 -12.74 -13.03 6.23
C PHE A 136 -13.98 -13.54 6.94
N LYS A 137 -14.92 -12.65 7.27
CA LYS A 137 -16.17 -13.00 7.93
C LYS A 137 -17.04 -13.90 7.06
N ALA A 138 -17.13 -13.62 5.75
CA ALA A 138 -17.88 -14.45 4.81
C ALA A 138 -17.29 -15.87 4.67
N ILE A 139 -15.95 -15.99 4.71
CA ILE A 139 -15.27 -17.28 4.55
C ILE A 139 -15.28 -18.10 5.85
N THR A 140 -15.07 -17.45 7.00
CA THR A 140 -14.79 -18.16 8.27
C THR A 140 -15.92 -18.06 9.30
N GLY A 141 -16.81 -17.09 9.16
CA GLY A 141 -17.80 -16.72 10.18
C GLY A 141 -17.23 -15.98 11.39
N LYS A 142 -15.91 -15.73 11.45
CA LYS A 142 -15.21 -15.15 12.61
C LYS A 142 -15.13 -13.62 12.52
N ASP A 143 -15.10 -12.97 13.67
CA ASP A 143 -14.89 -11.52 13.80
C ASP A 143 -13.40 -11.19 13.83
N ILE A 144 -12.82 -11.10 12.63
CA ILE A 144 -11.41 -10.75 12.39
C ILE A 144 -11.27 -9.24 12.24
N ARG A 145 -10.20 -8.66 12.78
CA ARG A 145 -9.83 -7.24 12.57
C ARG A 145 -8.78 -7.12 11.50
N VAL A 146 -8.78 -6.02 10.75
CA VAL A 146 -7.82 -5.81 9.67
C VAL A 146 -7.12 -4.47 9.85
N ILE A 147 -5.80 -4.46 9.68
CA ILE A 147 -4.97 -3.26 9.59
C ILE A 147 -4.27 -3.28 8.24
N ILE A 148 -4.49 -2.26 7.42
CA ILE A 148 -3.69 -2.02 6.21
C ILE A 148 -2.46 -1.23 6.61
N THR A 149 -1.29 -1.77 6.28
CA THR A 149 0.02 -1.18 6.63
C THR A 149 0.78 -0.74 5.40
N ASP A 150 1.54 0.33 5.52
CA ASP A 150 2.52 0.75 4.52
C ASP A 150 3.88 1.07 5.15
N THR A 151 4.95 1.00 4.37
CA THR A 151 6.31 1.25 4.86
C THR A 151 6.68 2.72 4.72
N CYS A 152 6.92 3.40 5.84
CA CYS A 152 7.17 4.83 5.87
C CYS A 152 8.46 5.20 6.61
N GLY A 153 9.09 6.29 6.15
CA GLY A 153 10.10 7.00 6.94
C GLY A 153 9.46 7.80 8.08
N ARG A 154 10.29 8.55 8.81
CA ARG A 154 9.80 9.44 9.90
C ARG A 154 10.79 10.54 10.23
N SER A 155 10.28 11.68 10.67
CA SER A 155 11.11 12.83 11.04
C SER A 155 12.14 12.48 12.11
N PHE A 156 13.31 13.13 12.01
CA PHE A 156 14.40 13.11 12.98
C PHE A 156 15.11 11.75 13.18
N ARG A 157 14.72 10.68 12.48
CA ARG A 157 15.36 9.36 12.61
C ARG A 157 15.61 8.70 11.25
N ARG A 158 16.65 7.86 11.18
CA ARG A 158 16.95 7.03 10.00
C ARG A 158 16.19 5.71 10.04
N GLY A 159 15.97 5.12 8.87
CA GLY A 159 15.26 3.86 8.67
C GLY A 159 13.76 4.04 8.47
N GLN A 160 13.10 2.96 8.02
CA GLN A 160 11.66 2.91 7.79
C GLN A 160 10.97 2.01 8.82
N THR A 161 9.67 2.18 8.99
CA THR A 161 8.82 1.32 9.82
C THR A 161 7.45 1.14 9.18
N GLY A 162 6.74 0.07 9.54
CA GLY A 162 5.36 -0.12 9.14
C GLY A 162 4.46 0.84 9.91
N VAL A 163 3.57 1.52 9.20
CA VAL A 163 2.52 2.37 9.78
C VAL A 163 1.15 1.90 9.31
N ALA A 164 0.15 2.01 10.18
CA ALA A 164 -1.23 1.77 9.77
C ALA A 164 -1.71 2.94 8.91
N ILE A 165 -2.29 2.62 7.76
CA ILE A 165 -2.94 3.60 6.86
C ILE A 165 -4.46 3.40 6.78
N GLY A 166 -4.96 2.23 7.19
CA GLY A 166 -6.38 1.91 7.27
C GLY A 166 -6.66 0.77 8.26
N TRP A 167 -7.87 0.72 8.82
CA TRP A 167 -8.29 -0.33 9.75
C TRP A 167 -9.80 -0.55 9.75
N ALA A 168 -10.24 -1.74 10.15
CA ALA A 168 -11.64 -2.12 10.32
C ALA A 168 -11.83 -3.25 11.36
#